data_AF-A0A084E4W9-F1
#
_entry.id   AF-A0A084E4W9-F1
#
_cell.length_a   1.000
_cell.length_b   1.000
_cell.length_c   1.000
_cell.angle_alpha   90.00
_cell.angle_beta   90.00
_cell.angle_gamma   90.00
#
_symmetry.space_group_name_H-M   'P 1'
#
loop_
_entity.id
_entity.type
_entity.pdbx_description
1 polymer ?
#
loop_
_entity_poly.entity_id
_entity_poly.type
_entity_poly.pdbx_seq_one_letter_code
_entity_poly.pdbx_strand_id
1 'polypeptide(L)'
;MVEAEPDLSTALATTKALLEGGHQDPIFEATFQHDGVLVRVDILEPNGIGGWHMAEVKSSTKPKDYHVNDLATQVWVAREAGVSIDSAAIRHLDGDFVLASDASLEGLFSDSDLTSNIKDRVETRAEVVAAARETLAGTEPDILPGSHCNGLQCNFATYCEEALPPGPEWPVTVLPYGGGSHWLKKGIANLLDVDPAMLTNPTHQRVYQATVTGEPNHDVEGARFAMADWSFPRTWLDFETIAFAIPRWIGTRPYQQVPFQFSAHIEAEDGNLQHHEFLSLDGMDPRRACAEALITMIPNSGAVVTYNAKFEKARLRELSEFFPDLAKDLNSIIDRVVDLLPVTRANWYHRDQRGSWSIKAVLPTVAPDLDYSQLEVKDGGNAQAAYLEAISPDTTDDRRTALDNALRAYCERDTEAMIVLAKHLTQS
;
A
#
# COMPACT_ATOMS: atom_id res chain seq x y z
N MET A 1 -2.25 -26.93 -17.36
CA MET A 1 -3.08 -26.34 -16.29
C MET A 1 -4.35 -27.16 -16.19
N VAL A 2 -4.77 -27.50 -14.98
CA VAL A 2 -6.06 -28.16 -14.74
C VAL A 2 -7.13 -27.07 -14.65
N GLU A 3 -8.03 -27.05 -15.63
CA GLU A 3 -9.15 -26.12 -15.67
C GLU A 3 -10.29 -26.61 -14.77
N ALA A 4 -11.01 -25.66 -14.18
CA ALA A 4 -12.20 -25.92 -13.35
C ALA A 4 -13.50 -25.91 -14.18
N GLU A 5 -13.42 -26.04 -15.51
CA GLU A 5 -14.58 -26.08 -16.39
C GLU A 5 -15.05 -27.53 -16.63
N PRO A 6 -16.36 -27.81 -16.58
CA PRO A 6 -17.46 -26.93 -16.16
C PRO A 6 -17.58 -26.81 -14.63
N ASP A 7 -16.88 -27.62 -13.84
CA ASP A 7 -16.91 -27.61 -12.38
C ASP A 7 -15.63 -28.15 -11.71
N LEU A 8 -15.55 -28.02 -10.39
CA LEU A 8 -14.44 -28.53 -9.58
C LEU A 8 -14.37 -30.06 -9.53
N SER A 9 -15.47 -30.77 -9.82
CA SER A 9 -15.46 -32.24 -9.90
C SER A 9 -14.66 -32.70 -11.13
N THR A 10 -14.76 -31.95 -12.22
CA THR A 10 -13.98 -32.15 -13.44
C THR A 10 -12.49 -31.92 -13.21
N ALA A 11 -12.13 -30.90 -12.42
CA ALA A 11 -10.75 -30.65 -12.04
C ALA A 11 -10.15 -31.79 -11.18
N LEU A 12 -10.92 -32.32 -10.22
CA LEU A 12 -10.54 -33.50 -9.43
C LEU A 12 -10.28 -34.72 -10.31
N ALA A 13 -11.20 -35.01 -11.24
CA ALA A 13 -11.08 -36.14 -12.16
C ALA A 13 -9.87 -36.00 -13.10
N THR A 14 -9.64 -34.80 -13.63
CA THR A 14 -8.49 -34.50 -14.49
C THR A 14 -7.17 -34.67 -13.73
N THR A 15 -7.07 -34.13 -12.52
CA THR A 15 -5.87 -34.27 -11.68
C THR A 15 -5.58 -35.74 -11.40
N LYS A 16 -6.60 -36.51 -11.02
CA LYS A 16 -6.47 -37.95 -10.80
C LYS A 16 -5.99 -38.69 -12.04
N ALA A 17 -6.56 -38.41 -13.21
CA ALA A 17 -6.17 -39.05 -14.47
C ALA A 17 -4.71 -38.75 -14.86
N LEU A 18 -4.23 -37.52 -14.62
CA LEU A 18 -2.83 -37.14 -14.87
C LEU A 18 -1.87 -37.91 -13.96
N LEU A 19 -2.19 -38.01 -12.66
CA LEU A 19 -1.36 -38.72 -11.69
C LEU A 19 -1.33 -40.23 -11.96
N GLU A 20 -2.49 -40.85 -12.19
CA GLU A 20 -2.58 -42.28 -12.52
C GLU A 20 -1.97 -42.62 -13.89
N GLY A 21 -1.99 -41.66 -14.82
CA GLY A 21 -1.37 -41.77 -16.13
C GLY A 21 0.16 -41.60 -16.13
N GLY A 22 0.76 -41.29 -14.97
CA GLY A 22 2.22 -41.14 -14.83
C GLY A 22 2.79 -39.87 -15.46
N HIS A 23 2.02 -38.78 -15.49
CA HIS A 23 2.46 -37.49 -16.02
C HIS A 23 3.79 -37.03 -15.36
N GLN A 24 4.73 -36.55 -16.19
CA GLN A 24 6.11 -36.22 -15.77
C GLN A 24 6.44 -34.73 -15.87
N ASP A 25 5.47 -33.88 -16.20
CA ASP A 25 5.63 -32.43 -16.25
C ASP A 25 4.90 -31.75 -15.07
N PRO A 26 5.22 -30.48 -14.74
CA PRO A 26 4.49 -29.72 -13.74
C PRO A 26 2.98 -29.64 -14.02
N ILE A 27 2.17 -29.89 -12.99
CA ILE A 27 0.72 -29.74 -13.03
C ILE A 27 0.35 -28.43 -12.34
N PHE A 28 -0.09 -27.45 -13.11
CA PHE A 28 -0.67 -26.22 -12.58
C PHE A 28 -2.10 -26.45 -12.15
N GLU A 29 -2.48 -25.90 -10.99
CA GLU A 29 -3.85 -25.93 -10.46
C GLU A 29 -4.38 -27.35 -10.14
N ALA A 30 -3.46 -28.24 -9.76
CA ALA A 30 -3.79 -29.61 -9.35
C ALA A 30 -4.82 -29.58 -8.21
N THR A 31 -5.93 -30.26 -8.39
CA THR A 31 -7.08 -30.20 -7.49
C THR A 31 -7.20 -31.48 -6.69
N PHE A 32 -7.34 -31.34 -5.37
CA PHE A 32 -7.46 -32.45 -4.43
C PHE A 32 -8.63 -32.24 -3.48
N GLN A 33 -9.16 -33.35 -2.98
CA GLN A 33 -10.20 -33.31 -1.96
C GLN A 33 -9.96 -34.40 -0.93
N HIS A 34 -10.09 -34.01 0.34
CA HIS A 34 -10.09 -34.93 1.47
C HIS A 34 -10.98 -34.38 2.57
N ASP A 35 -11.76 -35.26 3.18
CA ASP A 35 -12.69 -34.93 4.28
C ASP A 35 -13.48 -33.62 4.02
N GLY A 36 -14.15 -33.54 2.86
CA GLY A 36 -14.96 -32.38 2.49
C GLY A 36 -14.20 -31.06 2.26
N VAL A 37 -12.87 -31.04 2.42
CA VAL A 37 -12.01 -29.89 2.09
C VAL A 37 -11.46 -30.09 0.69
N LEU A 38 -11.68 -29.09 -0.16
CA LEU A 38 -11.16 -29.05 -1.53
C LEU A 38 -10.06 -27.99 -1.61
N VAL A 39 -8.94 -28.36 -2.22
CA VAL A 39 -7.82 -27.46 -2.48
C VAL A 39 -7.46 -27.48 -3.96
N ARG A 40 -7.02 -26.32 -4.46
CA ARG A 40 -6.32 -26.19 -5.74
C ARG A 40 -4.91 -25.73 -5.43
N VAL A 41 -3.94 -26.51 -5.88
CA VAL A 41 -2.52 -26.28 -5.65
C VAL A 41 -1.97 -25.54 -6.86
N ASP A 42 -1.34 -24.38 -6.65
CA ASP A 42 -0.85 -23.54 -7.75
C ASP A 42 0.08 -24.31 -8.70
N ILE A 43 1.10 -24.99 -8.15
CA ILE A 43 2.04 -25.80 -8.92
C ILE A 43 2.40 -27.09 -8.17
N LEU A 44 2.24 -28.22 -8.85
CA LEU A 44 2.72 -29.53 -8.42
C LEU A 44 3.81 -30.02 -9.39
N GLU A 45 5.05 -30.06 -8.93
CA GLU A 45 6.24 -30.34 -9.74
C GLU A 45 6.78 -31.75 -9.44
N PRO A 46 7.01 -32.61 -10.44
CA PRO A 46 7.54 -33.94 -10.20
C PRO A 46 9.02 -33.84 -9.80
N ASN A 47 9.44 -34.58 -8.78
CA ASN A 47 10.83 -34.54 -8.28
C ASN A 47 11.80 -35.50 -8.98
N GLY A 48 11.33 -36.24 -9.98
CA GLY A 48 12.12 -37.18 -10.78
C GLY A 48 12.36 -38.56 -10.12
N ILE A 49 11.92 -38.78 -8.89
CA ILE A 49 12.04 -40.08 -8.18
C ILE A 49 10.69 -40.66 -7.72
N GLY A 50 9.59 -40.15 -8.26
CA GLY A 50 8.23 -40.64 -8.02
C GLY A 50 7.45 -39.89 -6.94
N GLY A 51 8.00 -38.81 -6.40
CA GLY A 51 7.28 -37.88 -5.51
C GLY A 51 7.12 -36.50 -6.13
N TRP A 52 6.52 -35.59 -5.36
CA TRP A 52 6.17 -34.26 -5.81
C TRP A 52 6.70 -33.16 -4.89
N HIS A 53 7.11 -32.06 -5.50
CA HIS A 53 7.29 -30.75 -4.88
C HIS A 53 6.02 -29.93 -5.07
N MET A 54 5.54 -29.32 -3.99
CA MET A 54 4.36 -28.45 -4.01
C MET A 54 4.76 -27.00 -3.80
N ALA A 55 4.39 -26.12 -4.73
CA ALA A 55 4.66 -24.70 -4.61
C ALA A 55 3.35 -23.90 -4.61
N GLU A 56 3.14 -23.13 -3.55
CA GLU A 56 2.09 -22.12 -3.45
C GLU A 56 2.69 -20.76 -3.83
N VAL A 57 2.15 -20.13 -4.88
CA VAL A 57 2.70 -18.93 -5.50
C VAL A 57 2.09 -17.68 -4.86
N LYS A 58 2.93 -16.74 -4.44
CA LYS A 58 2.52 -15.47 -3.83
C LYS A 58 3.20 -14.30 -4.51
N SER A 59 2.45 -13.23 -4.75
CA SER A 59 3.00 -11.97 -5.29
C SER A 59 3.88 -11.22 -4.29
N SER A 60 3.85 -11.57 -3.00
CA SER A 60 4.75 -11.00 -1.98
C SER A 60 6.23 -11.29 -2.28
N THR A 61 7.14 -10.55 -1.64
CA THR A 61 8.59 -10.84 -1.70
C THR A 61 9.10 -11.78 -0.61
N LYS A 62 8.22 -12.23 0.27
CA LYS A 62 8.52 -13.18 1.35
C LYS A 62 7.25 -13.88 1.85
N PRO A 63 7.36 -15.08 2.44
CA PRO A 63 6.23 -15.76 3.07
C PRO A 63 5.65 -14.95 4.24
N LYS A 64 4.34 -15.12 4.47
CA LYS A 64 3.61 -14.60 5.63
C LYS A 64 2.96 -15.79 6.34
N ASP A 65 2.66 -15.65 7.63
CA ASP A 65 2.17 -16.78 8.45
C ASP A 65 0.91 -17.44 7.87
N TYR A 66 -0.03 -16.64 7.35
CA TYR A 66 -1.23 -17.19 6.72
C TYR A 66 -0.93 -17.97 5.42
N HIS A 67 0.10 -17.59 4.65
CA HIS A 67 0.55 -18.40 3.50
C HIS A 67 1.00 -19.79 3.95
N VAL A 68 1.68 -19.86 5.09
CA VAL A 68 2.13 -21.15 5.68
C VAL A 68 0.93 -22.01 6.07
N ASN A 69 -0.15 -21.39 6.57
CA ASN A 69 -1.41 -22.09 6.85
C ASN A 69 -2.10 -22.57 5.57
N ASP A 70 -2.09 -21.80 4.49
CA ASP A 70 -2.69 -22.22 3.22
C ASP A 70 -1.95 -23.44 2.66
N LEU A 71 -0.61 -23.36 2.55
CA LEU A 71 0.25 -24.44 2.09
C LEU A 71 0.10 -25.71 2.94
N ALA A 72 0.08 -25.58 4.27
CA ALA A 72 -0.10 -26.73 5.15
C ALA A 72 -1.48 -27.39 4.97
N THR A 73 -2.53 -26.64 4.61
CA THR A 73 -3.84 -27.22 4.28
C THR A 73 -3.77 -28.00 2.97
N GLN A 74 -3.13 -27.43 1.95
CA GLN A 74 -2.95 -28.08 0.65
C GLN A 74 -2.16 -29.38 0.75
N VAL A 75 -1.02 -29.36 1.46
CA VAL A 75 -0.17 -30.53 1.68
C VAL A 75 -0.93 -31.63 2.43
N TRP A 76 -1.69 -31.28 3.47
CA TRP A 76 -2.53 -32.24 4.19
C TRP A 76 -3.55 -32.90 3.25
N VAL A 77 -4.34 -32.12 2.52
CA VAL A 77 -5.35 -32.68 1.60
C VAL A 77 -4.71 -33.56 0.52
N ALA A 78 -3.60 -33.14 -0.09
CA ALA A 78 -2.93 -33.91 -1.12
C ALA A 78 -2.37 -35.25 -0.61
N ARG A 79 -1.76 -35.25 0.58
CA ARG A 79 -1.24 -36.48 1.22
C ARG A 79 -2.37 -37.46 1.54
N GLU A 80 -3.45 -36.96 2.11
CA GLU A 80 -4.63 -37.78 2.43
C GLU A 80 -5.41 -38.23 1.19
N ALA A 81 -5.24 -37.53 0.05
CA ALA A 81 -5.70 -37.97 -1.26
C ALA A 81 -4.77 -39.02 -1.92
N GLY A 82 -3.69 -39.42 -1.25
CA GLY A 82 -2.77 -40.48 -1.70
C GLY A 82 -1.57 -40.01 -2.51
N VAL A 83 -1.28 -38.71 -2.55
CA VAL A 83 -0.13 -38.16 -3.29
C VAL A 83 1.10 -38.05 -2.39
N SER A 84 2.25 -38.56 -2.86
CA SER A 84 3.52 -38.41 -2.15
C SER A 84 4.09 -36.99 -2.32
N ILE A 85 3.88 -36.14 -1.31
CA ILE A 85 4.45 -34.79 -1.25
C ILE A 85 5.73 -34.81 -0.42
N ASP A 86 6.86 -34.72 -1.12
CA ASP A 86 8.20 -34.86 -0.55
C ASP A 86 8.76 -33.51 -0.09
N SER A 87 8.37 -32.43 -0.75
CA SER A 87 8.74 -31.06 -0.36
C SER A 87 7.63 -30.07 -0.68
N ALA A 88 7.64 -28.96 0.04
CA ALA A 88 6.65 -27.90 -0.12
C ALA A 88 7.28 -26.52 0.14
N ALA A 89 6.97 -25.55 -0.73
CA ALA A 89 7.49 -24.19 -0.63
C ALA A 89 6.41 -23.13 -0.85
N ILE A 90 6.66 -21.94 -0.30
CA ILE A 90 6.03 -20.72 -0.80
C ILE A 90 6.94 -20.15 -1.88
N ARG A 91 6.47 -20.18 -3.13
CA ARG A 91 7.13 -19.52 -4.26
C ARG A 91 6.72 -18.06 -4.27
N HIS A 92 7.68 -17.16 -4.12
CA HIS A 92 7.44 -15.73 -3.98
C HIS A 92 8.35 -14.92 -4.90
N LEU A 93 8.07 -13.63 -5.09
CA LEU A 93 8.96 -12.78 -5.88
C LEU A 93 10.29 -12.59 -5.15
N ASP A 94 11.40 -12.62 -5.89
CA ASP A 94 12.70 -12.22 -5.37
C ASP A 94 12.77 -10.68 -5.36
N GLY A 95 12.87 -10.10 -4.16
CA GLY A 95 12.95 -8.64 -4.00
C GLY A 95 14.25 -8.02 -4.54
N ASP A 96 15.28 -8.85 -4.73
CA ASP A 96 16.58 -8.43 -5.27
C ASP A 96 16.68 -8.68 -6.79
N PHE A 97 15.67 -9.31 -7.40
CA PHE A 97 15.61 -9.48 -8.86
C PHE A 97 15.60 -8.12 -9.56
N VAL A 98 16.41 -8.00 -10.62
CA VAL A 98 16.44 -6.82 -11.49
C VAL A 98 16.21 -7.26 -12.92
N LEU A 99 15.21 -6.68 -13.58
CA LEU A 99 14.90 -7.00 -14.98
C LEU A 99 16.05 -6.58 -15.89
N ALA A 100 16.77 -7.56 -16.45
CA ALA A 100 17.93 -7.29 -17.31
C ALA A 100 17.57 -7.09 -18.80
N SER A 101 16.48 -7.72 -19.25
CA SER A 101 15.96 -7.60 -20.61
C SER A 101 14.48 -7.99 -20.65
N ASP A 102 13.77 -7.57 -21.71
CA ASP A 102 12.33 -7.81 -21.87
C ASP A 102 11.94 -9.30 -21.92
N ALA A 103 12.90 -10.21 -22.11
CA ALA A 103 12.67 -11.65 -22.26
C ALA A 103 13.15 -12.49 -21.07
N SER A 104 13.82 -11.91 -20.06
CA SER A 104 14.48 -12.67 -19.00
C SER A 104 13.82 -12.42 -17.64
N LEU A 105 12.87 -13.31 -17.29
CA LEU A 105 12.26 -13.41 -15.96
C LEU A 105 12.89 -14.54 -15.12
N GLU A 106 14.00 -15.10 -15.59
CA GLU A 106 14.74 -16.12 -14.85
C GLU A 106 15.27 -15.51 -13.54
N GLY A 107 14.98 -16.17 -12.42
CA GLY A 107 15.28 -15.65 -11.09
C GLY A 107 14.26 -14.64 -10.54
N LEU A 108 13.16 -14.36 -11.23
CA LEU A 108 12.08 -13.51 -10.69
C LEU A 108 11.42 -14.14 -9.45
N PHE A 109 11.34 -15.46 -9.41
CA PHE A 109 10.76 -16.20 -8.31
C PHE A 109 11.84 -16.88 -7.46
N SER A 110 11.61 -16.90 -6.16
CA SER A 110 12.41 -17.59 -5.15
C SER A 110 11.50 -18.48 -4.31
N ASP A 111 11.98 -19.67 -3.96
CA ASP A 111 11.25 -20.63 -3.15
C ASP A 111 11.74 -20.57 -1.71
N SER A 112 10.82 -20.26 -0.80
CA SER A 112 11.03 -20.50 0.62
C SER A 112 10.57 -21.93 0.94
N ASP A 113 11.52 -22.85 1.09
CA ASP A 113 11.23 -24.22 1.54
C ASP A 113 10.66 -24.20 2.96
N LEU A 114 9.44 -24.72 3.10
CA LEU A 114 8.73 -24.82 4.37
C LEU A 114 8.41 -26.27 4.76
N THR A 115 8.98 -27.25 4.08
CA THR A 115 8.67 -28.69 4.23
C THR A 115 8.71 -29.13 5.70
N SER A 116 9.75 -28.73 6.43
CA SER A 116 9.88 -29.05 7.86
C SER A 116 9.01 -28.13 8.72
N ASN A 117 8.87 -26.87 8.34
CA ASN A 117 8.18 -25.82 9.09
C ASN A 117 6.66 -26.02 9.13
N ILE A 118 6.08 -26.70 8.14
CA ILE A 118 4.63 -26.96 8.08
C ILE A 118 4.21 -28.24 8.80
N LYS A 119 5.14 -29.08 9.24
CA LYS A 119 4.83 -30.44 9.74
C LYS A 119 3.78 -30.42 10.84
N ASP A 120 3.99 -29.63 11.90
CA ASP A 120 3.06 -29.53 13.02
C ASP A 120 1.69 -29.00 12.55
N ARG A 121 1.66 -28.02 11.62
CA ARG A 121 0.42 -27.46 11.08
C ARG A 121 -0.36 -28.43 10.20
N VAL A 122 0.35 -29.32 9.49
CA VAL A 122 -0.24 -30.41 8.70
C VAL A 122 -0.83 -31.46 9.63
N GLU A 123 -0.11 -31.86 10.68
CA GLU A 123 -0.57 -32.86 11.66
C GLU A 123 -1.82 -32.42 12.40
N THR A 124 -1.96 -31.13 12.73
CA THR A 124 -3.15 -30.58 13.39
C THR A 124 -4.30 -30.24 12.43
N ARG A 125 -4.16 -30.44 11.12
CA ARG A 125 -5.11 -29.88 10.15
C ARG A 125 -6.50 -30.52 10.24
N ALA A 126 -6.57 -31.81 10.51
CA ALA A 126 -7.83 -32.51 10.74
C ALA A 126 -8.61 -31.93 11.93
N GLU A 127 -7.91 -31.52 13.00
CA GLU A 127 -8.53 -30.88 14.18
C GLU A 127 -9.10 -29.50 13.83
N VAL A 128 -8.38 -28.72 13.02
CA VAL A 128 -8.86 -27.41 12.52
C VAL A 128 -10.13 -27.58 11.69
N VAL A 129 -10.18 -28.58 10.81
CA VAL A 129 -11.36 -28.88 9.99
C VAL A 129 -12.54 -29.33 10.86
N ALA A 130 -12.30 -30.17 11.86
CA ALA A 130 -13.32 -30.59 12.82
C ALA A 130 -13.89 -29.39 13.60
N ALA A 131 -13.02 -28.52 14.12
CA ALA A 131 -13.43 -27.31 14.85
C ALA A 131 -14.22 -26.33 13.96
N ALA A 132 -13.81 -26.17 12.69
CA ALA A 132 -14.54 -25.34 11.74
C ALA A 132 -15.95 -25.90 11.47
N ARG A 133 -16.10 -27.22 11.33
CA ARG A 133 -17.40 -27.87 11.16
C ARG A 133 -18.29 -27.76 12.40
N GLU A 134 -17.72 -27.93 13.60
CA GLU A 134 -18.44 -27.73 14.86
C GLU A 134 -18.98 -26.29 14.94
N THR A 135 -18.15 -25.31 14.58
CA THR A 135 -18.56 -23.90 14.50
C THR A 135 -19.71 -23.70 13.51
N LEU A 136 -19.62 -24.28 12.30
CA LEU A 136 -20.66 -24.17 11.27
C LEU A 136 -21.97 -24.88 11.62
N ALA A 137 -21.91 -25.93 12.43
CA ALA A 137 -23.10 -26.65 12.90
C ALA A 137 -23.79 -25.96 14.09
N GLY A 138 -23.10 -25.03 14.76
CA GLY A 138 -23.59 -24.26 15.88
C GLY A 138 -24.49 -23.09 15.47
N THR A 139 -24.91 -22.33 16.47
CA THR A 139 -25.51 -21.00 16.26
C THR A 139 -24.41 -19.97 16.06
N GLU A 140 -24.81 -18.78 15.60
CA GLU A 140 -23.92 -17.62 15.56
C GLU A 140 -23.20 -17.41 16.92
N PRO A 141 -21.87 -17.23 16.92
CA PRO A 141 -21.10 -17.02 18.14
C PRO A 141 -21.52 -15.72 18.86
N ASP A 142 -21.77 -15.81 20.18
CA ASP A 142 -22.05 -14.64 21.03
C ASP A 142 -20.75 -13.91 21.41
N ILE A 143 -20.11 -13.30 20.40
CA ILE A 143 -18.88 -12.51 20.53
C ILE A 143 -18.94 -11.27 19.64
N LEU A 144 -18.72 -10.10 20.24
CA LEU A 144 -18.66 -8.85 19.50
C LEU A 144 -17.33 -8.72 18.72
N PRO A 145 -17.30 -7.98 17.59
CA PRO A 145 -16.06 -7.67 16.89
C PRO A 145 -14.95 -7.16 17.82
N GLY A 146 -13.72 -7.60 17.56
CA GLY A 146 -12.57 -7.21 18.36
C GLY A 146 -11.25 -7.61 17.70
N SER A 147 -10.23 -7.88 18.50
CA SER A 147 -8.88 -8.18 18.00
C SER A 147 -8.82 -9.42 17.09
N HIS A 148 -9.78 -10.34 17.18
CA HIS A 148 -9.90 -11.50 16.30
C HIS A 148 -10.36 -11.15 14.88
N CYS A 149 -10.92 -9.95 14.67
CA CYS A 149 -11.32 -9.43 13.36
C CYS A 149 -10.18 -8.70 12.62
N ASN A 150 -9.01 -8.51 13.25
CA ASN A 150 -7.87 -7.75 12.69
C ASN A 150 -7.10 -8.50 11.58
N GLY A 151 -7.72 -9.48 10.94
CA GLY A 151 -7.13 -10.34 9.91
C GLY A 151 -7.29 -9.80 8.50
N LEU A 152 -7.42 -10.71 7.53
CA LEU A 152 -7.80 -10.38 6.16
C LEU A 152 -9.20 -9.74 6.13
N GLN A 153 -9.50 -9.02 5.04
CA GLN A 153 -10.80 -8.39 4.85
C GLN A 153 -11.94 -9.41 5.02
N CYS A 154 -12.81 -9.17 5.99
CA CYS A 154 -13.97 -10.02 6.27
C CYS A 154 -15.19 -9.49 5.52
N ASN A 155 -15.79 -10.31 4.65
CA ASN A 155 -17.00 -9.95 3.90
C ASN A 155 -18.25 -9.78 4.80
N PHE A 156 -18.16 -10.18 6.06
CA PHE A 156 -19.22 -10.03 7.06
C PHE A 156 -18.92 -8.92 8.07
N ALA A 157 -17.84 -8.14 7.89
CA ALA A 157 -17.45 -7.10 8.84
C ALA A 157 -18.60 -6.13 9.15
N THR A 158 -19.29 -5.65 8.12
CA THR A 158 -20.45 -4.74 8.27
C THR A 158 -21.56 -5.36 9.12
N TYR A 159 -21.91 -6.62 8.87
CA TYR A 159 -22.94 -7.32 9.66
C TYR A 159 -22.55 -7.40 11.14
N CYS A 160 -21.30 -7.78 11.44
CA CYS A 160 -20.85 -7.87 12.82
C CYS A 160 -20.70 -6.49 13.48
N GLU A 161 -20.31 -5.46 12.72
CA GLU A 161 -20.17 -4.08 13.19
C GLU A 161 -21.52 -3.43 13.54
N GLU A 162 -22.61 -3.81 12.86
CA GLU A 162 -23.97 -3.35 13.21
C GLU A 162 -24.41 -3.78 14.62
N ALA A 163 -23.85 -4.87 15.14
CA ALA A 163 -24.12 -5.35 16.50
C ALA A 163 -23.33 -4.57 17.57
N LEU A 164 -22.34 -3.77 17.20
CA LEU A 164 -21.59 -2.95 18.16
C LEU A 164 -22.44 -1.77 18.63
N PRO A 165 -22.41 -1.44 19.93
CA PRO A 165 -22.94 -0.15 20.36
C PRO A 165 -22.17 0.97 19.66
N PRO A 166 -22.81 2.11 19.35
CA PRO A 166 -22.12 3.24 18.77
C PRO A 166 -20.94 3.63 19.66
N GLY A 167 -19.75 3.64 19.07
CA GLY A 167 -18.54 4.04 19.78
C GLY A 167 -18.62 5.51 20.24
N PRO A 168 -17.76 5.93 21.18
CA PRO A 168 -17.70 7.33 21.57
C PRO A 168 -17.33 8.19 20.36
N GLU A 169 -17.86 9.42 20.30
CA GLU A 169 -17.51 10.38 19.24
C GLU A 169 -15.99 10.63 19.16
N TRP A 170 -15.32 10.62 20.31
CA TRP A 170 -13.87 10.82 20.43
C TRP A 170 -13.21 9.56 21.02
N PRO A 171 -13.01 8.49 20.24
CA PRO A 171 -12.39 7.29 20.78
C PRO A 171 -10.92 7.53 21.10
N VAL A 172 -10.38 6.87 22.13
CA VAL A 172 -8.95 6.98 22.49
C VAL A 172 -8.00 6.57 21.34
N THR A 173 -8.50 5.86 20.32
CA THR A 173 -7.77 5.50 19.11
C THR A 173 -7.42 6.69 18.22
N VAL A 174 -8.01 7.87 18.42
CA VAL A 174 -7.54 9.12 17.77
C VAL A 174 -6.18 9.58 18.30
N LEU A 175 -5.68 9.00 19.40
CA LEU A 175 -4.32 9.26 19.84
C LEU A 175 -3.31 8.58 18.89
N PRO A 176 -2.44 9.35 18.22
CA PRO A 176 -1.53 8.83 17.21
C PRO A 176 -0.52 7.83 17.79
N TYR A 177 0.12 7.08 16.89
CA TYR A 177 1.17 6.11 17.19
C TYR A 177 0.71 5.00 18.16
N GLY A 178 -0.57 4.64 18.08
CA GLY A 178 -1.18 3.61 18.94
C GLY A 178 -1.41 4.05 20.38
N GLY A 179 -1.40 5.36 20.67
CA GLY A 179 -1.54 5.93 22.01
C GLY A 179 -2.82 5.51 22.76
N GLY A 180 -3.88 5.16 22.02
CA GLY A 180 -5.15 4.68 22.58
C GLY A 180 -5.08 3.29 23.23
N SER A 181 -4.14 2.44 22.81
CA SER A 181 -4.14 1.01 23.17
C SER A 181 -4.04 0.77 24.68
N HIS A 182 -3.30 1.63 25.39
CA HIS A 182 -3.16 1.55 26.84
C HIS A 182 -4.44 1.93 27.58
N TRP A 183 -5.19 2.90 27.06
CA TRP A 183 -6.46 3.35 27.63
C TRP A 183 -7.55 2.30 27.46
N LEU A 184 -7.62 1.66 26.29
CA LEU A 184 -8.52 0.53 26.05
C LEU A 184 -8.30 -0.62 27.03
N LYS A 185 -7.03 -0.96 27.34
CA LYS A 185 -6.69 -1.98 28.35
C LYS A 185 -7.14 -1.63 29.76
N LYS A 186 -7.37 -0.34 30.04
CA LYS A 186 -7.91 0.18 31.31
C LYS A 186 -9.44 0.33 31.29
N GLY A 187 -10.11 -0.07 30.21
CA GLY A 187 -11.54 0.09 30.03
C GLY A 187 -11.98 1.52 29.68
N ILE A 188 -11.04 2.38 29.26
CA ILE A 188 -11.33 3.77 28.87
C ILE A 188 -11.38 3.82 27.34
N ALA A 189 -12.58 3.95 26.79
CA ALA A 189 -12.82 3.97 25.34
C ALA A 189 -12.90 5.39 24.77
N ASN A 190 -13.39 6.36 25.54
CA ASN A 190 -13.54 7.75 25.14
C ASN A 190 -12.34 8.59 25.60
N LEU A 191 -11.79 9.39 24.71
CA LEU A 191 -10.70 10.33 25.00
C LEU A 191 -11.09 11.33 26.09
N LEU A 192 -12.37 11.73 26.14
CA LEU A 192 -12.87 12.68 27.13
C LEU A 192 -12.87 12.12 28.56
N ASP A 193 -12.82 10.80 28.73
CA ASP A 193 -12.76 10.12 30.03
C ASP A 193 -11.31 9.96 30.54
N VAL A 194 -10.32 10.37 29.73
CA VAL A 194 -8.90 10.29 30.10
C VAL A 194 -8.53 11.43 31.07
N ASP A 195 -7.86 11.08 32.16
CA ASP A 195 -7.21 12.05 33.05
C ASP A 195 -6.04 12.74 32.31
N PRO A 196 -6.12 14.05 32.03
CA PRO A 196 -5.07 14.75 31.29
C PRO A 196 -3.72 14.75 32.00
N ALA A 197 -3.68 14.61 33.34
CA ALA A 197 -2.41 14.54 34.08
C ALA A 197 -1.59 13.28 33.74
N MET A 198 -2.25 12.27 33.19
CA MET A 198 -1.65 11.00 32.79
C MET A 198 -1.21 10.98 31.31
N LEU A 199 -1.56 12.01 30.52
CA LEU A 199 -1.05 12.18 29.17
C LEU A 199 0.33 12.83 29.23
N THR A 200 1.40 12.06 29.03
CA THR A 200 2.79 12.55 29.10
C THR A 200 3.39 12.90 27.74
N ASN A 201 2.79 12.41 26.65
CA ASN A 201 3.23 12.70 25.30
C ASN A 201 2.68 14.06 24.84
N PRO A 202 3.52 15.03 24.43
CA PRO A 202 3.06 16.36 24.01
C PRO A 202 2.06 16.34 22.84
N THR A 203 2.20 15.40 21.90
CA THR A 203 1.26 15.21 20.80
C THR A 203 -0.10 14.74 21.31
N HIS A 204 -0.12 13.80 22.27
CA HIS A 204 -1.37 13.32 22.87
C HIS A 204 -2.07 14.41 23.69
N GLN A 205 -1.30 15.21 24.41
CA GLN A 205 -1.81 16.39 25.13
C GLN A 205 -2.45 17.39 24.17
N ARG A 206 -1.78 17.70 23.05
CA ARG A 206 -2.31 18.59 22.01
C ARG A 206 -3.61 18.06 21.40
N VAL A 207 -3.66 16.76 21.08
CA VAL A 207 -4.87 16.09 20.57
C VAL A 207 -6.02 16.24 21.56
N TYR A 208 -5.77 15.89 22.82
CA TYR A 208 -6.76 16.00 23.90
C TYR A 208 -7.25 17.44 24.08
N GLN A 209 -6.34 18.42 24.13
CA GLN A 209 -6.69 19.82 24.35
C GLN A 209 -7.57 20.37 23.23
N ALA A 210 -7.22 20.15 21.97
CA ALA A 210 -8.05 20.60 20.85
C ALA A 210 -9.40 19.89 20.82
N THR A 211 -9.46 18.61 21.19
CA THR A 211 -10.73 17.88 21.30
C THR A 211 -11.63 18.46 22.40
N VAL A 212 -11.10 18.71 23.60
CA VAL A 212 -11.88 19.22 24.75
C VAL A 212 -12.31 20.67 24.55
N THR A 213 -11.42 21.52 24.06
CA THR A 213 -11.68 22.96 23.93
C THR A 213 -12.43 23.32 22.66
N GLY A 214 -12.28 22.52 21.59
CA GLY A 214 -12.74 22.88 20.25
C GLY A 214 -11.82 23.86 19.53
N GLU A 215 -10.81 24.40 20.19
CA GLU A 215 -9.90 25.40 19.63
C GLU A 215 -8.70 24.74 18.95
N PRO A 216 -8.32 25.16 17.73
CA PRO A 216 -7.11 24.67 17.09
C PRO A 216 -5.85 25.11 17.84
N ASN A 217 -4.86 24.24 17.88
CA ASN A 217 -3.50 24.63 18.25
C ASN A 217 -2.81 25.22 17.02
N HIS A 218 -2.55 26.52 17.01
CA HIS A 218 -1.91 27.22 15.90
C HIS A 218 -0.76 28.10 16.40
N ASP A 219 0.47 27.74 16.02
CA ASP A 219 1.68 28.52 16.31
C ASP A 219 2.20 29.20 15.04
N VAL A 220 1.64 30.38 14.75
CA VAL A 220 1.96 31.17 13.54
C VAL A 220 3.44 31.58 13.53
N GLU A 221 3.99 32.00 14.67
CA GLU A 221 5.38 32.45 14.76
C GLU A 221 6.34 31.27 14.63
N GLY A 222 6.01 30.11 15.22
CA GLY A 222 6.75 28.87 15.04
C GLY A 222 6.78 28.42 13.57
N ALA A 223 5.66 28.54 12.86
CA ALA A 223 5.59 28.23 11.42
C ALA A 223 6.42 29.21 10.57
N ARG A 224 6.31 30.53 10.83
CA ARG A 224 7.12 31.56 10.14
C ARG A 224 8.61 31.33 10.36
N PHE A 225 9.01 31.03 11.60
CA PHE A 225 10.39 30.73 11.95
C PHE A 225 10.90 29.47 11.22
N ALA A 226 10.12 28.39 11.22
CA ALA A 226 10.51 27.13 10.58
C ALA A 226 10.66 27.24 9.05
N MET A 227 9.98 28.19 8.42
CA MET A 227 10.01 28.42 6.97
C MET A 227 10.84 29.64 6.55
N ALA A 228 11.52 30.32 7.50
CA ALA A 228 12.22 31.58 7.23
C ALA A 228 13.31 31.46 6.15
N ASP A 229 14.02 30.33 6.12
CA ASP A 229 15.12 30.07 5.19
C ASP A 229 14.65 29.48 3.84
N TRP A 230 13.33 29.32 3.63
CA TRP A 230 12.79 28.79 2.38
C TRP A 230 12.81 29.87 1.30
N SER A 231 13.93 29.89 0.57
CA SER A 231 14.25 30.88 -0.44
C SER A 231 13.32 30.80 -1.66
N PHE A 232 12.97 31.96 -2.22
CA PHE A 232 12.25 32.06 -3.49
C PHE A 232 13.18 31.87 -4.70
N PRO A 233 12.65 31.45 -5.87
CA PRO A 233 11.29 30.93 -6.05
C PRO A 233 11.09 29.60 -5.31
N ARG A 234 9.90 29.36 -4.75
CA ARG A 234 9.58 28.10 -4.06
C ARG A 234 8.90 27.17 -5.05
N THR A 235 9.43 25.97 -5.23
CA THR A 235 8.81 24.93 -6.05
C THR A 235 8.08 23.94 -5.16
N TRP A 236 6.76 23.93 -5.22
CA TRP A 236 5.90 22.95 -4.53
C TRP A 236 5.78 21.71 -5.41
N LEU A 237 6.42 20.61 -5.01
CA LEU A 237 6.60 19.41 -5.84
C LEU A 237 5.92 18.19 -5.21
N ASP A 238 5.18 17.47 -6.04
CA ASP A 238 4.57 16.18 -5.69
C ASP A 238 4.75 15.15 -6.82
N PHE A 239 4.89 13.87 -6.47
CA PHE A 239 5.08 12.76 -7.42
C PHE A 239 3.98 11.72 -7.27
N GLU A 240 3.49 11.23 -8.40
CA GLU A 240 2.71 10.00 -8.46
C GLU A 240 3.54 8.86 -9.07
N THR A 241 3.50 7.70 -8.42
CA THR A 241 4.37 6.56 -8.71
C THR A 241 3.60 5.26 -8.84
N ILE A 242 4.14 4.35 -9.66
CA ILE A 242 3.63 2.99 -9.82
C ILE A 242 4.65 1.97 -9.29
N ALA A 243 4.18 0.87 -8.71
CA ALA A 243 5.02 -0.20 -8.21
C ALA A 243 4.50 -1.57 -8.66
N PHE A 244 5.01 -2.06 -9.78
CA PHE A 244 4.60 -3.37 -10.33
C PHE A 244 5.19 -4.52 -9.54
N ALA A 245 4.40 -5.57 -9.31
CA ALA A 245 4.89 -6.83 -8.75
C ALA A 245 5.90 -7.47 -9.71
N ILE A 246 5.50 -7.67 -10.97
CA ILE A 246 6.40 -8.10 -12.05
C ILE A 246 7.03 -6.84 -12.68
N PRO A 247 8.35 -6.65 -12.62
CA PRO A 247 9.00 -5.47 -13.19
C PRO A 247 8.69 -5.33 -14.69
N ARG A 248 8.42 -4.10 -15.14
CA ARG A 248 8.05 -3.82 -16.54
C ARG A 248 9.18 -3.20 -17.36
N TRP A 249 10.13 -2.52 -16.71
CA TRP A 249 11.18 -1.77 -17.39
C TRP A 249 12.56 -2.22 -16.94
N ILE A 250 13.50 -2.30 -17.90
CA ILE A 250 14.86 -2.77 -17.64
C ILE A 250 15.49 -1.97 -16.49
N GLY A 251 16.13 -2.67 -15.57
CA GLY A 251 16.73 -2.11 -14.36
C GLY A 251 15.76 -1.92 -13.19
N THR A 252 14.48 -2.26 -13.33
CA THR A 252 13.52 -2.24 -12.21
C THR A 252 13.42 -3.58 -11.48
N ARG A 253 13.04 -3.54 -10.19
CA ARG A 253 12.80 -4.70 -9.31
C ARG A 253 11.34 -4.78 -8.85
N PRO A 254 10.88 -5.93 -8.31
CA PRO A 254 9.52 -6.06 -7.78
C PRO A 254 9.18 -4.97 -6.77
N TYR A 255 8.01 -4.36 -6.95
CA TYR A 255 7.48 -3.26 -6.14
C TYR A 255 8.37 -2.02 -6.05
N GLN A 256 9.33 -1.86 -6.97
CA GLN A 256 10.07 -0.61 -7.09
C GLN A 256 9.13 0.52 -7.51
N GLN A 257 9.19 1.62 -6.79
CA GLN A 257 8.45 2.83 -7.13
C GLN A 257 9.05 3.48 -8.37
N VAL A 258 8.21 3.80 -9.35
CA VAL A 258 8.60 4.48 -10.59
C VAL A 258 7.71 5.71 -10.77
N PRO A 259 8.27 6.93 -10.79
CA PRO A 259 7.49 8.14 -11.00
C PRO A 259 7.01 8.20 -12.46
N PHE A 260 5.70 8.25 -12.64
CA PHE A 260 5.07 8.42 -13.95
C PHE A 260 4.46 9.82 -14.14
N GLN A 261 4.34 10.57 -13.05
CA GLN A 261 3.77 11.91 -13.05
C GLN A 261 4.41 12.77 -11.95
N PHE A 262 4.49 14.07 -12.20
CA PHE A 262 4.72 15.07 -11.15
C PHE A 262 3.86 16.32 -11.40
N SER A 263 3.57 17.03 -10.33
CA SER A 263 3.07 18.41 -10.34
C SER A 263 4.07 19.33 -9.67
N ALA A 264 4.25 20.53 -10.23
CA ALA A 264 5.16 21.54 -9.71
C ALA A 264 4.53 22.93 -9.83
N HIS A 265 4.19 23.55 -8.70
CA HIS A 265 3.87 24.98 -8.66
C HIS A 265 5.12 25.79 -8.29
N ILE A 266 5.45 26.79 -9.08
CA ILE A 266 6.55 27.73 -8.82
C ILE A 266 5.95 29.02 -8.28
N GLU A 267 6.20 29.30 -7.01
CA GLU A 267 5.84 30.56 -6.35
C GLU A 267 7.02 31.52 -6.43
N ALA A 268 6.84 32.63 -7.13
CA ALA A 268 7.78 33.74 -7.15
C ALA A 268 7.66 34.61 -5.88
N GLU A 269 8.66 35.45 -5.62
CA GLU A 269 8.70 36.31 -4.44
C GLU A 269 7.56 37.33 -4.39
N ASP A 270 7.04 37.74 -5.56
CA ASP A 270 5.88 38.63 -5.68
C ASP A 270 4.53 37.91 -5.50
N GLY A 271 4.55 36.60 -5.25
CA GLY A 271 3.38 35.76 -5.07
C GLY A 271 2.78 35.20 -6.36
N ASN A 272 3.37 35.48 -7.53
CA ASN A 272 2.95 34.87 -8.79
C ASN A 272 3.18 33.35 -8.76
N LEU A 273 2.18 32.60 -9.21
CA LEU A 273 2.23 31.14 -9.31
C LEU A 273 2.25 30.72 -10.77
N GLN A 274 3.21 29.87 -11.12
CA GLN A 274 3.26 29.18 -12.41
C GLN A 274 3.21 27.68 -12.19
N HIS A 275 2.30 26.99 -12.86
CA HIS A 275 2.19 25.53 -12.79
C HIS A 275 2.95 24.87 -13.94
N HIS A 276 3.64 23.79 -13.60
CA HIS A 276 4.31 22.86 -14.50
C HIS A 276 3.96 21.44 -14.08
N GLU A 277 3.88 20.54 -15.05
CA GLU A 277 3.52 19.16 -14.78
C GLU A 277 4.10 18.22 -15.85
N PHE A 278 4.22 16.96 -15.49
CA PHE A 278 4.59 15.86 -16.37
C PHE A 278 3.65 14.68 -16.10
N LEU A 279 3.21 14.01 -17.16
CA LEU A 279 2.44 12.77 -17.07
C LEU A 279 2.76 11.93 -18.32
N SER A 280 3.10 10.65 -18.12
CA SER A 280 3.33 9.68 -19.19
C SER A 280 2.28 8.57 -19.12
N LEU A 281 1.50 8.38 -20.20
CA LEU A 281 0.44 7.36 -20.30
C LEU A 281 0.60 6.47 -21.56
N ASP A 282 1.77 6.51 -22.19
CA ASP A 282 2.08 5.76 -23.42
C ASP A 282 2.46 4.29 -23.15
N GLY A 283 2.64 3.91 -21.88
CA GLY A 283 3.04 2.57 -21.46
C GLY A 283 4.54 2.28 -21.63
N MET A 284 5.32 3.27 -22.05
CA MET A 284 6.78 3.20 -22.11
C MET A 284 7.39 3.51 -20.73
N ASP A 285 8.72 3.40 -20.60
CA ASP A 285 9.42 3.72 -19.36
C ASP A 285 9.39 5.24 -19.09
N PRO A 286 8.67 5.72 -18.06
CA PRO A 286 8.49 7.15 -17.84
C PRO A 286 9.72 7.81 -17.20
N ARG A 287 10.66 7.03 -16.64
CA ARG A 287 11.69 7.54 -15.72
C ARG A 287 12.57 8.60 -16.36
N ARG A 288 13.04 8.37 -17.59
CA ARG A 288 13.95 9.31 -18.27
C ARG A 288 13.24 10.61 -18.62
N ALA A 289 12.04 10.51 -19.22
CA ALA A 289 11.25 11.66 -19.59
C ALA A 289 10.83 12.49 -18.36
N CYS A 290 10.48 11.82 -17.25
CA CYS A 290 10.20 12.45 -15.96
C CYS A 290 11.43 13.22 -15.43
N ALA A 291 12.61 12.60 -15.44
CA ALA A 291 13.86 13.23 -15.00
C ALA A 291 14.23 14.47 -15.85
N GLU A 292 14.12 14.37 -17.18
CA GLU A 292 14.38 15.49 -18.08
C GLU A 292 13.37 16.62 -17.90
N ALA A 293 12.09 16.30 -17.70
CA ALA A 293 11.05 17.27 -17.44
C ALA A 293 11.29 18.03 -16.12
N LEU A 294 11.68 17.34 -15.05
CA LEU A 294 12.05 17.98 -13.76
C LEU A 294 13.18 19.01 -13.95
N ILE A 295 14.26 18.61 -14.63
CA ILE A 295 15.43 19.49 -14.84
C ILE A 295 15.06 20.70 -15.71
N THR A 296 14.18 20.50 -16.69
CA THR A 296 13.79 21.55 -17.65
C THR A 296 12.79 22.53 -17.07
N MET A 297 11.82 22.03 -16.28
CA MET A 297 10.66 22.82 -15.86
C MET A 297 10.84 23.47 -14.47
N ILE A 298 11.73 22.93 -13.62
CA ILE A 298 11.93 23.46 -12.26
C ILE A 298 13.15 24.41 -12.23
N PRO A 299 13.06 25.56 -11.51
CA PRO A 299 14.19 26.46 -11.34
C PRO A 299 15.40 25.78 -10.67
N ASN A 300 16.60 26.20 -11.07
CA ASN A 300 17.87 25.73 -10.52
C ASN A 300 18.25 26.37 -9.17
N SER A 301 17.36 27.17 -8.57
CA SER A 301 17.55 27.90 -7.32
C SER A 301 16.25 27.95 -6.52
N GLY A 302 16.33 28.43 -5.28
CA GLY A 302 15.18 28.48 -4.37
C GLY A 302 14.87 27.13 -3.70
N ALA A 303 13.88 27.10 -2.81
CA ALA A 303 13.50 25.91 -2.07
C ALA A 303 12.58 25.00 -2.89
N VAL A 304 12.73 23.67 -2.74
CA VAL A 304 11.79 22.69 -3.27
C VAL A 304 10.97 22.15 -2.10
N VAL A 305 9.72 22.55 -1.99
CA VAL A 305 8.86 22.20 -0.87
C VAL A 305 8.04 20.97 -1.23
N THR A 306 8.03 19.97 -0.35
CA THR A 306 7.18 18.77 -0.47
C THR A 306 6.49 18.47 0.85
N TYR A 307 5.54 17.54 0.86
CA TYR A 307 4.83 17.10 2.06
C TYR A 307 5.17 15.64 2.35
N ASN A 308 6.22 15.40 3.16
CA ASN A 308 6.96 14.13 3.34
C ASN A 308 8.19 13.96 2.44
N ALA A 309 9.14 14.90 2.54
CA ALA A 309 10.37 14.97 1.75
C ALA A 309 11.20 13.69 1.64
N LYS A 310 11.05 12.75 2.57
CA LYS A 310 11.70 11.43 2.46
C LYS A 310 11.29 10.70 1.18
N PHE A 311 10.03 10.80 0.78
CA PHE A 311 9.52 10.11 -0.41
C PHE A 311 10.04 10.75 -1.69
N GLU A 312 9.89 12.07 -1.86
CA GLU A 312 10.32 12.75 -3.10
C GLU A 312 11.85 12.73 -3.24
N LYS A 313 12.61 12.88 -2.14
CA LYS A 313 14.08 12.71 -2.18
C LYS A 313 14.49 11.30 -2.59
N ALA A 314 13.75 10.27 -2.19
CA ALA A 314 14.03 8.90 -2.61
C ALA A 314 13.79 8.74 -4.12
N ARG A 315 12.68 9.26 -4.65
CA ARG A 315 12.39 9.23 -6.10
C ARG A 315 13.46 9.96 -6.92
N LEU A 316 13.83 11.17 -6.51
CA LEU A 316 14.89 11.94 -7.17
C LEU A 316 16.25 11.23 -7.12
N ARG A 317 16.61 10.63 -5.98
CA ARG A 317 17.86 9.86 -5.84
C ARG A 317 17.86 8.66 -6.76
N GLU A 318 16.77 7.89 -6.78
CA GLU A 318 16.63 6.73 -7.68
C GLU A 318 16.77 7.15 -9.15
N LEU A 319 16.10 8.23 -9.58
CA LEU A 319 16.28 8.78 -10.94
C LEU A 319 17.74 9.16 -11.22
N SER A 320 18.45 9.74 -10.24
CA SER A 320 19.87 10.11 -10.39
C SER A 320 20.80 8.90 -10.51
N GLU A 321 20.45 7.78 -9.88
CA GLU A 321 21.18 6.52 -9.97
C GLU A 321 20.93 5.82 -11.31
N PHE A 322 19.70 5.90 -11.84
CA PHE A 322 19.36 5.36 -13.16
C PHE A 322 19.95 6.16 -14.33
N PHE A 323 20.08 7.48 -14.19
CA PHE A 323 20.57 8.37 -15.24
C PHE A 323 21.77 9.19 -14.73
N PRO A 324 22.98 8.60 -14.72
CA PRO A 324 24.19 9.30 -14.26
C PRO A 324 24.49 10.61 -15.00
N ASP A 325 24.06 10.74 -16.25
CA ASP A 325 24.16 11.96 -17.06
C ASP A 325 23.29 13.11 -16.54
N LEU A 326 22.18 12.79 -15.86
CA LEU A 326 21.25 13.76 -15.24
C LEU A 326 21.51 13.95 -13.73
N ALA A 327 22.39 13.14 -13.14
CA ALA A 327 22.56 13.04 -11.70
C ALA A 327 22.96 14.36 -11.04
N LYS A 328 23.80 15.17 -11.69
CA LYS A 328 24.23 16.47 -11.14
C LYS A 328 23.03 17.40 -10.90
N ASP A 329 22.16 17.51 -11.88
CA ASP A 329 21.02 18.43 -11.82
C ASP A 329 19.92 17.89 -10.88
N LEU A 330 19.68 16.58 -10.88
CA LEU A 330 18.76 15.94 -9.93
C LEU A 330 19.25 16.09 -8.47
N ASN A 331 20.55 15.92 -8.21
CA ASN A 331 21.10 16.13 -6.87
C ASN A 331 20.99 17.61 -6.44
N SER A 332 21.11 18.56 -7.37
CA SER A 332 20.85 19.98 -7.09
C SER A 332 19.40 20.25 -6.66
N ILE A 333 18.42 19.50 -7.19
CA ILE A 333 17.04 19.54 -6.70
C ILE A 333 16.96 18.96 -5.29
N ILE A 334 17.53 17.76 -5.07
CA ILE A 334 17.53 17.06 -3.77
C ILE A 334 18.09 17.92 -2.63
N ASP A 335 19.19 18.63 -2.89
CA ASP A 335 19.88 19.46 -1.89
C ASP A 335 19.02 20.64 -1.41
N ARG A 336 18.03 21.06 -2.20
CA ARG A 336 17.12 22.18 -1.92
C ARG A 336 15.76 21.73 -1.38
N VAL A 337 15.53 20.42 -1.26
CA VAL A 337 14.24 19.91 -0.78
C VAL A 337 14.08 20.13 0.73
N VAL A 338 13.00 20.84 1.08
CA VAL A 338 12.50 21.11 2.43
C VAL A 338 11.13 20.45 2.63
N ASP A 339 10.72 20.22 3.88
CA ASP A 339 9.53 19.42 4.20
C ASP A 339 8.50 20.23 4.99
N LEU A 340 7.28 20.34 4.45
CA LEU A 340 6.16 21.01 5.11
C LEU A 340 5.55 20.16 6.22
N LEU A 341 5.60 18.83 6.14
CA LEU A 341 4.94 17.94 7.11
C LEU A 341 5.45 18.13 8.56
N PRO A 342 6.77 18.22 8.85
CA PRO A 342 7.26 18.54 10.18
C PRO A 342 6.82 19.92 10.67
N VAL A 343 6.74 20.91 9.78
CA VAL A 343 6.27 22.27 10.11
C VAL A 343 4.80 22.24 10.51
N THR A 344 3.95 21.59 9.71
CA THR A 344 2.52 21.39 10.03
C THR A 344 2.36 20.62 11.34
N ARG A 345 3.12 19.54 11.53
CA ARG A 345 3.06 18.72 12.76
C ARG A 345 3.44 19.51 14.00
N ALA A 346 4.40 20.42 13.90
CA ALA A 346 4.82 21.23 15.03
C ALA A 346 3.81 22.33 15.37
N ASN A 347 3.22 22.97 14.35
CA ASN A 347 2.57 24.27 14.47
C ASN A 347 1.06 24.29 14.23
N TRP A 348 0.45 23.18 13.79
CA TRP A 348 -1.01 23.10 13.59
C TRP A 348 -1.59 21.82 14.15
N TYR A 349 -2.68 21.95 14.91
CA TYR A 349 -3.60 20.86 15.15
C TYR A 349 -5.06 21.30 15.33
N HIS A 350 -5.94 20.82 14.46
CA HIS A 350 -7.38 20.87 14.62
C HIS A 350 -7.95 19.51 15.05
N ARG A 351 -9.01 19.48 15.88
CA ARG A 351 -9.60 18.23 16.40
C ARG A 351 -10.09 17.27 15.31
N ASP A 352 -10.57 17.82 14.19
CA ASP A 352 -11.12 17.03 13.07
C ASP A 352 -10.03 16.35 12.23
N GLN A 353 -8.75 16.62 12.49
CA GLN A 353 -7.67 15.80 11.97
C GLN A 353 -7.63 14.39 12.58
N ARG A 354 -8.32 14.16 13.70
CA ARG A 354 -8.49 12.84 14.33
C ARG A 354 -7.16 12.12 14.58
N GLY A 355 -6.12 12.88 14.97
CA GLY A 355 -4.78 12.36 15.24
C GLY A 355 -3.87 12.16 14.02
N SER A 356 -4.32 12.48 12.81
CA SER A 356 -3.51 12.38 11.60
C SER A 356 -2.91 13.73 11.20
N TRP A 357 -1.72 13.69 10.59
CA TRP A 357 -1.10 14.85 9.92
C TRP A 357 -0.87 14.54 8.44
N SER A 358 -1.58 13.59 7.84
CA SER A 358 -1.62 13.51 6.38
C SER A 358 -2.26 14.79 5.82
N ILE A 359 -1.83 15.22 4.64
CA ILE A 359 -2.39 16.44 4.02
C ILE A 359 -3.91 16.35 3.87
N LYS A 360 -4.45 15.15 3.61
CA LYS A 360 -5.88 14.86 3.50
C LYS A 360 -6.65 14.98 4.82
N ALA A 361 -5.98 14.80 5.96
CA ALA A 361 -6.58 15.04 7.26
C ALA A 361 -6.49 16.52 7.67
N VAL A 362 -5.40 17.19 7.28
CA VAL A 362 -5.13 18.59 7.63
C VAL A 362 -5.96 19.56 6.79
N LEU A 363 -5.95 19.38 5.47
CA LEU A 363 -6.50 20.35 4.52
C LEU A 363 -7.99 20.69 4.78
N PRO A 364 -8.89 19.73 5.06
CA PRO A 364 -10.28 20.06 5.35
C PRO A 364 -10.47 20.97 6.57
N THR A 365 -9.50 21.01 7.49
CA THR A 365 -9.52 21.84 8.70
C THR A 365 -9.02 23.26 8.48
N VAL A 366 -8.43 23.52 7.32
CA VAL A 366 -7.78 24.77 6.95
C VAL A 366 -8.48 25.44 5.76
N ALA A 367 -8.84 24.64 4.76
CA ALA A 367 -9.47 25.06 3.53
C ALA A 367 -10.51 24.00 3.11
N PRO A 368 -11.69 23.97 3.74
CA PRO A 368 -12.73 22.97 3.47
C PRO A 368 -13.21 22.98 2.01
N ASP A 369 -13.05 24.11 1.31
CA ASP A 369 -13.44 24.25 -0.11
C ASP A 369 -12.47 23.54 -1.08
N LEU A 370 -11.28 23.11 -0.62
CA LEU A 370 -10.30 22.37 -1.43
C LEU A 370 -10.46 20.84 -1.31
N ASP A 371 -11.67 20.37 -1.05
CA ASP A 371 -11.98 18.95 -0.90
C ASP A 371 -11.65 18.13 -2.16
N TYR A 372 -11.10 16.93 -1.95
CA TYR A 372 -10.78 15.93 -2.97
C TYR A 372 -12.00 15.08 -3.35
N SER A 373 -13.12 15.17 -2.61
CA SER A 373 -14.29 14.30 -2.80
C SER A 373 -14.89 14.33 -4.21
N GLN A 374 -14.71 15.44 -4.93
CA GLN A 374 -15.21 15.67 -6.29
C GLN A 374 -14.28 15.14 -7.39
N LEU A 375 -13.07 14.67 -7.06
CA LEU A 375 -12.12 14.14 -8.03
C LEU A 375 -12.40 12.66 -8.32
N GLU A 376 -12.15 12.23 -9.56
CA GLU A 376 -12.22 10.81 -9.92
C GLU A 376 -11.09 10.01 -9.24
N VAL A 377 -9.87 10.57 -9.24
CA VAL A 377 -8.72 10.06 -8.50
C VAL A 377 -8.63 10.75 -7.15
N LYS A 378 -8.68 9.96 -6.06
CA LYS A 378 -8.79 10.50 -4.69
C LYS A 378 -7.58 10.18 -3.81
N ASP A 379 -6.77 9.21 -4.22
CA ASP A 379 -5.54 8.82 -3.53
C ASP A 379 -4.53 8.12 -4.43
N GLY A 380 -3.31 7.93 -3.94
CA GLY A 380 -2.22 7.28 -4.69
C GLY A 380 -2.53 5.84 -5.09
N GLY A 381 -3.43 5.14 -4.39
CA GLY A 381 -3.91 3.82 -4.82
C GLY A 381 -4.84 3.94 -6.03
N ASN A 382 -5.76 4.91 -6.01
CA ASN A 382 -6.61 5.25 -7.16
C ASN A 382 -5.76 5.76 -8.33
N ALA A 383 -4.71 6.55 -8.08
CA ALA A 383 -3.80 7.05 -9.11
C ALA A 383 -3.06 5.90 -9.81
N GLN A 384 -2.58 4.92 -9.04
CA GLN A 384 -2.00 3.69 -9.61
C GLN A 384 -3.01 2.88 -10.42
N ALA A 385 -4.24 2.72 -9.94
CA ALA A 385 -5.29 2.02 -10.67
C ALA A 385 -5.65 2.73 -12.00
N ALA A 386 -5.80 4.06 -11.94
CA ALA A 386 -6.04 4.90 -13.12
C ALA A 386 -4.88 4.84 -14.11
N TYR A 387 -3.64 4.85 -13.63
CA TYR A 387 -2.45 4.67 -14.46
C TYR A 387 -2.43 3.29 -15.14
N LEU A 388 -2.70 2.21 -14.40
CA LEU A 388 -2.77 0.85 -14.94
C LEU A 388 -3.85 0.71 -16.02
N GLU A 389 -5.01 1.34 -15.80
CA GLU A 389 -6.07 1.41 -16.81
C GLU A 389 -5.58 2.20 -18.03
N ALA A 390 -5.02 3.39 -17.84
CA ALA A 390 -4.63 4.29 -18.93
C ALA A 390 -3.54 3.69 -19.85
N ILE A 391 -2.57 2.95 -19.30
CA ILE A 391 -1.50 2.33 -20.08
C ILE A 391 -1.89 0.99 -20.73
N SER A 392 -3.09 0.48 -20.44
CA SER A 392 -3.57 -0.76 -21.05
C SER A 392 -3.76 -0.59 -22.56
N PRO A 393 -3.36 -1.57 -23.40
CA PRO A 393 -3.67 -1.57 -24.83
C PRO A 393 -5.18 -1.58 -25.12
N ASP A 394 -5.98 -2.10 -24.20
CA ASP A 394 -7.43 -2.26 -24.37
C ASP A 394 -8.22 -0.98 -24.02
N THR A 395 -7.54 0.04 -23.50
CA THR A 395 -8.17 1.30 -23.09
C THR A 395 -8.38 2.23 -24.29
N THR A 396 -9.63 2.62 -24.51
CA THR A 396 -10.04 3.53 -25.59
C THR A 396 -9.41 4.92 -25.43
N ASP A 397 -9.24 5.64 -26.54
CA ASP A 397 -8.67 7.00 -26.55
C ASP A 397 -9.50 7.97 -25.69
N ASP A 398 -10.82 7.88 -25.74
CA ASP A 398 -11.72 8.70 -24.92
C ASP A 398 -11.52 8.42 -23.42
N ARG A 399 -11.39 7.13 -23.03
CA ARG A 399 -11.16 6.76 -21.63
C ARG A 399 -9.77 7.18 -21.17
N ARG A 400 -8.74 7.00 -22.01
CA ARG A 400 -7.38 7.46 -21.73
C ARG A 400 -7.32 8.97 -21.53
N THR A 401 -8.06 9.74 -22.34
CA THR A 401 -8.17 11.20 -22.19
C THR A 401 -8.87 11.59 -20.89
N ALA A 402 -9.92 10.88 -20.49
CA ALA A 402 -10.58 11.11 -19.21
C ALA A 402 -9.64 10.83 -18.02
N LEU A 403 -8.89 9.72 -18.07
CA LEU A 403 -7.90 9.35 -17.06
C LEU A 403 -6.74 10.34 -16.99
N ASP A 404 -6.26 10.84 -18.14
CA ASP A 404 -5.24 11.90 -18.20
C ASP A 404 -5.70 13.14 -17.41
N ASN A 405 -6.89 13.67 -17.75
CA ASN A 405 -7.44 14.84 -17.06
C ASN A 405 -7.63 14.59 -15.55
N ALA A 406 -8.11 13.40 -15.17
CA ALA A 406 -8.33 13.05 -13.76
C ALA A 406 -7.02 12.96 -12.96
N LEU A 407 -5.98 12.36 -13.53
CA LEU A 407 -4.65 12.24 -12.92
C LEU A 407 -4.01 13.63 -12.75
N ARG A 408 -4.07 14.48 -13.78
CA ARG A 408 -3.53 15.85 -13.72
C ARG A 408 -4.20 16.67 -12.64
N ALA A 409 -5.53 16.70 -12.62
CA ALA A 409 -6.30 17.45 -11.63
C ALA A 409 -5.99 17.00 -10.19
N TYR A 410 -5.80 15.71 -9.96
CA TYR A 410 -5.44 15.18 -8.65
C TYR A 410 -4.03 15.61 -8.20
N CYS A 411 -3.02 15.42 -9.04
CA CYS A 411 -1.63 15.77 -8.68
C CYS A 411 -1.43 17.30 -8.59
N GLU A 412 -2.12 18.08 -9.43
CA GLU A 412 -2.17 19.54 -9.31
C GLU A 412 -2.72 19.96 -7.93
N ARG A 413 -3.84 19.36 -7.52
CA ARG A 413 -4.49 19.63 -6.23
C ARG A 413 -3.56 19.35 -5.03
N ASP A 414 -2.72 18.32 -5.09
CA ASP A 414 -1.77 18.03 -4.01
C ASP A 414 -0.75 19.17 -3.82
N THR A 415 -0.27 19.77 -4.90
CA THR A 415 0.62 20.94 -4.81
C THR A 415 -0.11 22.24 -4.41
N GLU A 416 -1.35 22.45 -4.86
CA GLU A 416 -2.19 23.57 -4.40
C GLU A 416 -2.45 23.49 -2.88
N ALA A 417 -2.75 22.29 -2.39
CA ALA A 417 -3.00 22.02 -0.98
C ALA A 417 -1.80 22.40 -0.10
N MET A 418 -0.57 22.11 -0.56
CA MET A 418 0.65 22.51 0.15
C MET A 418 0.79 24.03 0.24
N ILE A 419 0.53 24.75 -0.85
CA ILE A 419 0.60 26.22 -0.90
C ILE A 419 -0.40 26.83 0.08
N VAL A 420 -1.66 26.38 0.02
CA VAL A 420 -2.73 26.91 0.88
C VAL A 420 -2.46 26.61 2.34
N LEU A 421 -1.98 25.40 2.65
CA LEU A 421 -1.59 25.04 4.00
C LEU A 421 -0.44 25.92 4.51
N ALA A 422 0.63 26.10 3.73
CA ALA A 422 1.76 26.93 4.15
C ALA A 422 1.36 28.41 4.37
N LYS A 423 0.48 28.94 3.52
CA LYS A 423 -0.11 30.28 3.70
C LYS A 423 -0.90 30.37 4.99
N HIS A 424 -1.79 29.41 5.25
CA HIS A 424 -2.57 29.37 6.48
C HIS A 424 -1.69 29.26 7.73
N LEU A 425 -0.67 28.40 7.71
CA LEU A 425 0.24 28.23 8.84
C LEU A 425 0.96 29.53 9.22
N THR A 426 1.19 30.44 8.27
CA THR A 426 1.91 31.70 8.48
C THR A 426 1.01 32.93 8.64
N GLN A 427 -0.31 32.76 8.59
CA GLN A 427 -1.31 33.82 8.72
C GLN A 427 -2.08 33.64 10.04
N SER A 428 -2.60 34.76 10.57
CA SER A 428 -3.32 34.80 11.86
C SER A 428 -4.81 34.62 11.70
#